data_AF-A0A3A4ZP50-F1
#
_entry.id   AF-A0A3A4ZP50-F1
#
_cell.length_a   1.000
_cell.length_b   1.000
_cell.length_c   1.000
_cell.angle_alpha   90.00
_cell.angle_beta   90.00
_cell.angle_gamma   90.00
#
_symmetry.space_group_name_H-M   'P 1'
#
loop_
_entity.id
_entity.type
_entity.pdbx_description
1 polymer ?
#
loop_
_entity_poly.entity_id
_entity_poly.type
_entity_poly.pdbx_seq_one_letter_code
_entity_poly.pdbx_strand_id
1 'polypeptide(L)' 'MNLGADMSIAGGAHLALERGRALGCNAVQIFVKSPSQWRARPFAAGEIERFRALSSLFAPGFVVGHASYLLNIASP' A
#
# COMPACT_ATOMS: atom_id res chain seq x y z
N MET A 1 -19.21 2.48 7.84
CA MET A 1 -18.86 1.73 6.61
C MET A 1 -17.48 2.20 6.15
N ASN A 2 -16.56 1.29 5.87
CA ASN A 2 -15.25 1.66 5.31
C ASN A 2 -15.22 1.37 3.81
N LEU A 3 -14.88 2.39 3.03
CA LEU A 3 -14.85 2.43 1.57
C LEU A 3 -13.51 2.99 1.12
N GLY A 4 -12.96 2.32 0.12
CA GLY A 4 -11.62 2.58 -0.36
C GLY A 4 -11.42 2.11 -1.78
N ALA A 5 -10.21 2.34 -2.28
CA ALA A 5 -9.79 1.90 -3.60
C ALA A 5 -8.33 1.41 -3.55
N ASP A 6 -7.92 0.71 -4.61
CA ASP A 6 -6.52 0.37 -4.84
C ASP A 6 -5.77 1.62 -5.31
N MET A 7 -4.86 2.10 -4.47
CA MET A 7 -4.15 3.34 -4.69
C MET A 7 -2.71 3.07 -5.14
N SER A 8 -2.32 3.77 -6.20
CA SER A 8 -0.95 3.71 -6.73
C SER A 8 0.07 4.09 -5.66
N ILE A 9 1.15 3.30 -5.58
CA ILE A 9 2.33 3.57 -4.75
C ILE A 9 3.45 4.29 -5.53
N ALA A 10 3.19 4.75 -6.76
CA ALA A 10 4.19 5.43 -7.57
C ALA A 10 4.69 6.69 -6.85
N GLY A 11 6.02 6.80 -6.70
CA GLY A 11 6.69 7.84 -5.91
C GLY A 11 6.85 7.52 -4.42
N GLY A 12 6.21 6.47 -3.90
CA GLY A 12 6.31 6.03 -2.51
C GLY A 12 4.99 5.49 -1.96
N ALA A 13 5.05 4.50 -1.06
CA ALA A 13 3.86 3.85 -0.50
C ALA A 13 2.98 4.82 0.32
N HIS A 14 3.59 5.80 0.99
CA HIS A 14 2.88 6.82 1.76
C HIS A 14 1.95 7.68 0.89
N LEU A 15 2.33 7.94 -0.37
CA LEU A 15 1.51 8.73 -1.30
C LEU A 15 0.19 8.04 -1.63
N ALA A 16 0.13 6.70 -1.57
CA ALA A 16 -1.12 5.97 -1.77
C ALA A 16 -2.15 6.29 -0.67
N LEU A 17 -1.69 6.47 0.57
CA LEU A 17 -2.53 6.85 1.70
C LEU A 17 -3.02 8.29 1.57
N GLU A 18 -2.15 9.22 1.16
CA GLU A 18 -2.52 10.61 0.88
C GLU A 18 -3.55 10.71 -0.24
N ARG A 19 -3.32 9.98 -1.36
CA ARG A 19 -4.24 9.90 -2.50
C ARG A 19 -5.61 9.37 -2.07
N GLY A 20 -5.66 8.28 -1.30
CA GLY A 20 -6.91 7.74 -0.77
C GLY A 20 -7.67 8.75 0.07
N ARG A 21 -6.99 9.44 1.00
CA ARG A 21 -7.63 10.47 1.84
C ARG A 21 -8.14 11.66 1.03
N ALA A 22 -7.38 12.11 0.03
CA ALA A 22 -7.78 13.21 -0.83
C ALA A 22 -9.08 12.91 -1.60
N LEU A 23 -9.37 11.63 -1.84
CA LEU A 23 -10.61 11.15 -2.46
C LEU A 23 -11.72 10.79 -1.45
N GLY A 24 -11.51 11.06 -0.15
CA GLY A 24 -12.47 10.74 0.90
C GLY A 24 -12.49 9.26 1.30
N CYS A 25 -11.52 8.45 0.87
CA CYS A 25 -11.42 7.06 1.29
C CYS A 25 -11.03 6.95 2.78
N ASN A 26 -11.69 6.04 3.49
CA ASN A 26 -11.34 5.62 4.86
C ASN A 26 -10.82 4.17 4.91
N ALA A 27 -10.58 3.56 3.75
CA ALA A 27 -9.77 2.37 3.54
C ALA A 27 -8.89 2.52 2.29
N VAL A 28 -7.76 1.84 2.23
CA VAL A 28 -6.85 1.84 1.06
C VAL A 28 -6.27 0.44 0.87
N GLN A 29 -6.27 -0.05 -0.37
CA GLN A 29 -5.44 -1.18 -0.78
C GLN A 29 -4.22 -0.66 -1.54
N ILE A 30 -3.07 -1.30 -1.37
CA ILE A 30 -1.84 -0.99 -2.12
C ILE A 30 -1.13 -2.27 -2.55
N PHE A 31 -0.42 -2.25 -3.68
CA PHE A 31 0.61 -3.24 -3.91
C PHE A 31 1.81 -3.02 -2.99
N VAL A 32 2.33 -4.08 -2.37
CA VAL A 32 3.48 -3.98 -1.45
C VAL A 32 4.83 -3.71 -2.16
N LYS A 33 4.87 -3.89 -3.48
CA LYS A 33 5.96 -3.57 -4.41
C LYS A 33 5.41 -3.50 -5.83
N SER A 34 6.23 -3.19 -6.83
CA SER A 34 5.82 -3.33 -8.24
C SER A 34 5.26 -4.75 -8.50
N PRO A 35 4.01 -4.89 -8.98
CA PRO A 35 3.38 -6.20 -9.12
C PRO A 35 3.94 -7.01 -10.30
N SER A 36 4.66 -6.37 -11.22
CA SER A 36 5.27 -6.97 -12.43
C SER A 36 6.74 -7.38 -12.27
N GLN A 37 7.35 -7.16 -11.09
CA GLN A 37 8.78 -7.41 -10.87
C GLN A 37 8.99 -8.31 -9.67
N TRP A 38 9.94 -9.24 -9.72
CA TRP A 38 10.28 -10.10 -8.57
C TRP A 38 10.98 -9.33 -7.46
N ARG A 39 12.01 -8.54 -7.80
CA ARG A 39 12.81 -7.80 -6.83
C ARG A 39 12.08 -6.54 -6.35
N ALA A 40 12.13 -6.29 -5.05
CA ALA A 40 11.79 -5.01 -4.45
C ALA A 40 13.06 -4.33 -3.93
N ARG A 41 13.10 -2.99 -3.95
CA ARG A 41 14.12 -2.27 -3.20
C ARG A 41 13.77 -2.28 -1.70
N PRO A 42 14.78 -2.22 -0.81
CA PRO A 42 14.54 -1.93 0.59
C PRO A 42 13.84 -0.57 0.80
N PHE A 43 13.05 -0.48 1.86
CA PHE A 43 12.48 0.79 2.31
C PHE A 43 13.50 1.58 3.14
N ALA A 44 13.61 2.88 2.90
CA ALA A 44 14.41 3.75 3.77
C ALA A 44 13.65 4.04 5.08
N ALA A 45 14.36 4.27 6.18
CA ALA A 45 13.76 4.52 7.50
C ALA A 45 12.70 5.64 7.47
N GLY A 46 13.01 6.78 6.83
CA GLY A 46 12.07 7.89 6.69
C GLY A 46 10.83 7.57 5.82
N GLU A 47 10.87 6.57 4.93
CA GLU A 47 9.68 6.09 4.22
C GLU A 47 8.76 5.28 5.13
N ILE A 48 9.36 4.44 5.98
CA ILE A 48 8.64 3.62 6.97
C ILE A 48 7.94 4.53 7.98
N GLU A 49 8.65 5.54 8.49
CA GLU A 49 8.11 6.52 9.45
C GLU A 49 6.91 7.28 8.86
N ARG A 50 7.06 7.82 7.64
CA ARG A 50 5.96 8.52 6.94
C ARG A 50 4.77 7.61 6.71
N PHE A 51 5.00 6.38 6.24
CA PHE A 51 3.91 5.42 6.03
C PHE A 51 3.17 5.11 7.33
N ARG A 52 3.90 4.85 8.43
CA ARG A 52 3.30 4.59 9.75
C ARG A 52 2.48 5.78 10.23
N ALA A 53 3.01 6.99 10.14
CA ALA A 53 2.33 8.22 10.55
C ALA A 53 1.04 8.46 9.76
N LEU A 54 1.01 8.17 8.46
CA LEU A 54 -0.20 8.32 7.64
C LEU A 54 -1.18 7.15 7.84
N SER A 55 -0.67 5.94 8.08
CA SER A 55 -1.52 4.76 8.29
C SER A 55 -2.34 4.84 9.58
N SER A 56 -1.86 5.56 10.60
CA SER A 56 -2.61 5.77 11.86
C SER A 56 -3.86 6.64 11.68
N LEU A 57 -4.00 7.31 10.53
CA LEU A 57 -5.19 8.10 10.20
C LEU A 57 -6.35 7.24 9.67
N PHE A 58 -6.10 5.94 9.45
CA PHE A 58 -7.10 4.95 9.04
C PHE A 58 -7.41 4.04 10.23
N ALA A 59 -8.61 3.46 10.25
CA ALA A 59 -8.94 2.47 11.25
C ALA A 59 -8.04 1.22 11.09
N PRO A 60 -7.69 0.53 12.20
CA PRO A 60 -6.91 -0.70 12.14
C PRO A 60 -7.51 -1.71 11.15
N GLY A 61 -6.67 -2.29 10.30
CA GLY A 61 -7.09 -3.27 9.28
C GLY A 61 -7.61 -2.68 7.96
N PHE A 62 -7.72 -1.36 7.82
CA PHE A 62 -8.21 -0.71 6.60
C PHE A 62 -7.11 -0.16 5.69
N VAL A 63 -5.86 -0.49 5.97
CA VAL A 63 -4.73 -0.35 5.04
C VAL A 63 -4.26 -1.75 4.69
N VAL A 64 -4.52 -2.18 3.46
CA VAL A 64 -4.35 -3.58 3.04
C VAL A 64 -3.24 -3.69 1.98
N GLY A 65 -2.33 -4.64 2.17
CA GLY A 65 -1.29 -4.97 1.20
C GLY A 65 -1.75 -6.08 0.24
N HIS A 66 -1.75 -5.79 -1.05
CA HIS A 66 -1.91 -6.78 -2.11
C HIS A 66 -0.54 -7.26 -2.60
N ALA A 67 -0.36 -8.57 -2.69
CA ALA A 67 0.87 -9.16 -3.19
C ALA A 67 0.98 -9.07 -4.72
N SER A 68 2.16 -9.38 -5.27
CA SER A 68 2.36 -9.39 -6.72
C SER A 68 1.60 -10.55 -7.36
N TYR A 69 1.02 -10.32 -8.54
CA TYR A 69 0.36 -11.36 -9.34
C TYR A 69 1.35 -12.41 -9.89
N LEU A 70 2.66 -12.21 -9.74
CA LEU A 70 3.66 -13.20 -10.09
C LEU A 70 3.74 -14.36 -9.08
N LEU A 71 3.22 -14.17 -7.85
CA LEU A 71 3.24 -15.21 -6.84
C LEU A 71 2.33 -16.38 -7.26
N ASN A 72 2.93 -17.56 -7.38
CA ASN A 72 2.24 -18.82 -7.47
C ASN A 72 2.78 -19.77 -6.39
N ILE A 73 2.08 -19.85 -5.25
CA ILE A 73 2.46 -20.75 -4.14
C ILE A 73 2.19 -22.23 -4.44
N ALA A 74 1.52 -22.53 -5.56
CA ALA A 74 1.18 -23.87 -6.03
C ALA A 74 1.94 -24.23 -7.33
N SER A 75 3.11 -23.62 -7.54
CA SER A 75 3.98 -24.02 -8.65
C SER A 75 4.39 -25.49 -8.51
N PRO A 76 4.46 -26.28 -9.61
CA PRO A 76 4.89 -27.68 -9.59
C PRO A 76 6.28 -27.90 -9.00
#